data_AF-A0A1B0C5U8-F1
#
_entry.id   AF-A0A1B0C5U8-F1
#
_cell.length_a   1.000
_cell.length_b   1.000
_cell.length_c   1.000
_cell.angle_alpha   90.00
_cell.angle_beta   90.00
_cell.angle_gamma   90.00
#
_symmetry.space_group_name_H-M   'P 1'
#
loop_
_entity.id
_entity.type
_entity.pdbx_description
1 polymer ?
#
loop_
_entity_poly.entity_id
_entity_poly.type
_entity_poly.pdbx_seq_one_letter_code
_entity_poly.pdbx_strand_id
1 'polypeptide(L)' 'MSHRTLSASRHGSVQKRSLVEAFTVLEIPRIIVVGMVGYIETPFALRALVSVWAQHLSEECRRCFYKSGLSPGLAK' A
#
# COMPACT_ATOMS: atom_id res chain seq x y z
N MET A 1 7.13 18.35 -5.13
CA MET A 1 6.64 19.12 -3.98
C MET A 1 5.71 20.19 -4.52
N SER A 2 4.41 20.04 -4.31
CA SER A 2 3.38 20.91 -4.90
C SER A 2 2.56 21.56 -3.78
N HIS A 3 2.01 22.74 -4.03
CA HIS A 3 1.13 23.43 -3.08
C HIS A 3 -0.26 23.58 -3.69
N ARG A 4 -1.29 23.51 -2.85
CA ARG A 4 -2.69 23.70 -3.21
C ARG A 4 -3.21 24.93 -2.49
N THR A 5 -3.94 25.76 -3.21
CA THR A 5 -4.70 26.86 -2.62
C THR A 5 -6.12 26.38 -2.31
N LEU A 6 -6.54 26.51 -1.06
CA LEU A 6 -7.90 26.21 -0.59
C LEU A 6 -8.60 27.49 -0.18
N SER A 7 -9.88 27.62 -0.52
CA SER A 7 -10.73 28.68 0.03
C SER A 7 -11.20 28.25 1.42
N ALA A 8 -10.68 28.88 2.47
CA ALA A 8 -11.05 28.56 3.84
C ALA A 8 -12.13 29.52 4.36
N SER A 9 -13.16 28.97 5.00
CA SER A 9 -14.11 29.73 5.83
C SER A 9 -14.08 29.13 7.23
N ARG A 10 -13.41 29.82 8.16
CA ARG A 10 -13.43 29.44 9.57
C ARG A 10 -14.69 30.04 10.20
N HIS A 11 -15.40 29.25 11.00
CA HIS A 11 -16.64 29.69 11.64
C HIS A 11 -16.35 30.94 12.49
N GLY A 12 -17.00 32.06 12.17
CA GLY A 12 -16.77 33.38 12.77
C GLY A 12 -16.01 34.39 11.90
N SER A 13 -15.36 33.98 10.80
CA SER A 13 -14.78 34.92 9.82
C SER A 13 -15.72 35.10 8.62
N VAL A 14 -16.26 36.31 8.45
CA VAL A 14 -17.13 36.71 7.32
C VAL A 14 -16.38 36.72 5.96
N GLN A 15 -15.04 36.76 6.00
CA GLN A 15 -14.18 36.89 4.82
C GLN A 15 -13.65 35.53 4.32
N LYS A 16 -13.82 35.24 3.03
CA LYS A 16 -13.18 34.09 2.36
C LYS A 16 -11.72 34.43 2.09
N ARG A 17 -10.79 33.75 2.76
CA ARG A 17 -9.34 33.88 2.54
C ARG A 17 -8.80 32.64 1.84
N SER A 18 -7.81 32.82 0.97
CA SER A 18 -7.05 31.73 0.37
C SER A 18 -5.97 31.23 1.32
N LEU A 19 -6.01 29.95 1.68
CA LEU A 19 -4.97 29.25 2.44
C LEU A 19 -4.10 28.45 1.47
N VAL A 20 -2.79 28.46 1.65
CA VAL A 20 -1.84 27.64 0.88
C VAL A 20 -1.40 26.46 1.74
N GLU A 21 -1.67 25.25 1.28
CA GLU A 21 -1.27 24.00 1.93
C GLU A 21 -0.29 23.24 1.02
N ALA A 22 0.78 22.71 1.60
CA ALA A 22 1.70 21.82 0.89
C ALA A 22 1.16 20.38 0.94
N PHE A 23 1.27 19.65 -0.18
CA PHE A 23 0.89 18.24 -0.23
C PHE A 23 1.93 17.43 -1.02
N THR A 24 1.95 16.13 -0.74
CA THR A 24 2.74 15.15 -1.48
C THR A 24 1.83 14.37 -2.42
N VAL A 25 2.31 14.15 -3.64
CA VAL A 25 1.66 13.24 -4.60
C VAL A 25 2.36 11.90 -4.46
N LEU A 26 1.59 10.87 -4.13
CA LEU A 26 2.06 9.50 -4.04
C LEU A 26 1.49 8.72 -5.22
N GLU A 27 2.36 8.12 -6.02
CA GLU A 27 1.94 7.15 -7.03
C GLU A 27 1.60 5.84 -6.32
N ILE A 28 0.33 5.46 -6.36
CA ILE A 28 -0.16 4.22 -5.77
C ILE A 28 -0.58 3.31 -6.94
N PRO A 29 0.34 2.45 -7.45
CA PRO A 29 -0.01 1.49 -8.48
C PRO A 29 -1.01 0.46 -7.93
N ARG A 30 -1.68 -0.26 -8.82
CA ARG A 30 -2.66 -1.28 -8.42
C ARG A 30 -1.98 -2.38 -7.60
N ILE A 31 -2.53 -2.64 -6.41
CA ILE A 31 -2.08 -3.73 -5.53
C ILE A 31 -2.86 -4.99 -5.89
N ILE A 32 -2.15 -6.11 -6.08
CA ILE A 32 -2.73 -7.40 -6.45
C ILE A 32 -2.67 -8.33 -5.23
N VAL A 33 -3.81 -8.91 -4.86
CA VAL A 33 -3.90 -9.88 -3.76
C VAL A 33 -3.50 -11.28 -4.26
N VAL A 34 -2.51 -11.89 -3.62
CA VAL A 34 -1.93 -13.20 -4.03
C VAL A 34 -2.21 -14.35 -3.06
N GLY A 35 -2.71 -14.04 -1.86
CA GLY A 35 -3.01 -15.01 -0.83
C GLY A 35 -3.70 -14.37 0.38
N MET A 36 -4.14 -15.21 1.31
CA MET A 36 -4.79 -14.81 2.56
C MET A 36 -4.17 -15.57 3.74
N VAL A 37 -4.15 -14.94 4.91
CA VAL A 37 -3.66 -15.56 6.15
C VAL A 37 -4.81 -15.60 7.15
N GLY A 38 -5.17 -16.80 7.61
CA GLY A 38 -6.11 -16.99 8.71
C GLY A 38 -5.39 -16.78 10.04
N TYR A 39 -5.93 -15.91 10.89
CA TYR A 39 -5.44 -15.71 12.25
C TYR A 39 -6.41 -16.29 13.27
N ILE A 40 -5.86 -16.84 14.35
CA ILE A 40 -6.62 -17.30 15.51
C ILE A 40 -6.22 -16.49 16.73
N GLU A 41 -7.19 -16.22 17.58
CA GLU A 41 -6.95 -15.63 18.90
C GLU A 41 -6.42 -16.73 19.84
N THR A 42 -5.22 -16.49 20.36
CA THR A 42 -4.66 -17.25 21.47
C THR A 42 -4.62 -16.35 22.71
N PRO A 43 -4.60 -16.88 23.93
CA PRO A 43 -4.63 -16.06 25.15
C PRO A 43 -3.49 -15.02 25.25
N PHE A 44 -2.41 -15.18 24.49
CA PHE A 44 -1.27 -14.26 24.50
C PHE A 44 -1.20 -13.33 23.27
N ALA A 45 -1.70 -13.76 22.10
CA ALA A 45 -1.63 -12.98 20.86
C ALA A 45 -2.47 -13.58 19.70
N LEU A 46 -2.62 -12.81 18.62
CA LEU A 46 -3.03 -13.34 17.33
C LEU A 46 -1.90 -14.19 16.72
N ARG A 47 -2.21 -15.43 16.35
CA ARG A 47 -1.27 -16.33 15.69
C ARG A 47 -1.77 -16.68 14.30
N ALA A 48 -0.87 -16.70 13.31
CA ALA A 48 -1.18 -17.21 11.99
C ALA A 48 -1.45 -18.72 12.05
N LEU A 49 -2.65 -19.13 11.65
CA LEU A 49 -3.07 -20.52 11.58
C LEU A 49 -2.62 -21.16 10.26
N VAL A 50 -3.02 -20.56 9.14
CA VAL A 50 -2.73 -21.07 7.79
C VAL A 50 -2.66 -19.93 6.78
N SER A 51 -1.78 -20.06 5.78
CA SER A 51 -1.74 -19.18 4.61
C SER A 51 -2.19 -19.96 3.37
N VAL A 52 -3.16 -19.39 2.65
CA VAL A 52 -3.67 -19.93 1.38
C VAL A 52 -3.22 -19.01 0.25
N TRP A 53 -2.75 -19.62 -0.84
CA TRP A 53 -2.18 -18.90 -1.98
C TRP A 53 -2.99 -19.14 -3.24
N ALA A 54 -2.95 -18.16 -4.16
CA ALA A 54 -3.46 -18.34 -5.51
C ALA A 54 -2.68 -19.45 -6.24
N GLN A 55 -3.39 -20.21 -7.09
CA GLN A 55 -2.77 -21.29 -7.87
C GLN A 55 -1.70 -20.79 -8.85
N HIS A 56 -1.88 -19.58 -9.38
CA HIS A 56 -0.99 -18.98 -10.37
C HIS A 56 -0.46 -17.64 -9.83
N LEU A 57 0.86 -17.53 -9.72
CA LEU A 57 1.55 -16.32 -9.23
C LEU A 57 2.29 -15.65 -10.39
N SER A 58 2.21 -14.31 -10.46
CA SER A 58 2.96 -13.53 -11.45
C SER A 58 4.47 -13.60 -11.18
N GLU A 59 5.27 -13.37 -12.23
CA GLU A 59 6.72 -13.35 -12.10
C GLU A 59 7.20 -12.20 -11.21
N GLU A 60 6.49 -11.06 -11.18
CA GLU A 60 6.82 -9.94 -10.29
C GLU A 60 6.67 -10.34 -8.82
N CYS A 61 5.60 -11.05 -8.47
CA CYS A 61 5.42 -11.57 -7.12
C CYS A 61 6.50 -12.61 -6.78
N ARG A 62 6.87 -13.48 -7.73
CA ARG A 62 7.94 -14.47 -7.52
C ARG A 62 9.30 -13.84 -7.28
N ARG A 63 9.59 -12.68 -7.87
CA ARG A 63 10.85 -11.95 -7.65
C ARG A 63 11.00 -11.48 -6.20
N CYS A 64 9.90 -11.25 -5.47
CA CYS A 64 9.96 -10.90 -4.06
C CYS A 64 10.49 -12.04 -3.17
N PHE A 65 10.45 -13.29 -3.61
CA PHE A 65 10.93 -14.44 -2.83
C PHE A 65 12.43 -14.68 -2.95
N TYR A 66 13.12 -14.04 -3.90
CA TYR A 66 14.54 -14.29 -4.17
C TYR A 66 15.38 -13.04 -3.89
N LYS A 67 16.44 -13.22 -3.11
CA LYS A 67 17.38 -12.14 -2.76
C LYS A 67 18.25 -11.71 -3.94
N SER A 68 18.67 -12.67 -4.77
CA SER A 68 19.25 -12.40 -6.08
C SER A 68 18.10 -12.23 -7.08
N GLY A 69 17.84 -10.99 -7.53
CA GLY A 69 16.71 -10.64 -8.41
C GLY A 69 16.71 -11.28 -9.81
N LEU A 70 17.46 -12.36 -10.03
CA LEU A 70 17.42 -13.15 -11.23
C LEU A 70 16.21 -14.10 -11.15
N SER A 71 15.27 -13.97 -12.07
CA SER A 71 14.26 -15.00 -12.22
C SER A 71 14.93 -16.30 -12.73
N PRO A 72 14.59 -17.47 -12.17
CA PRO A 72 15.24 -18.73 -12.54
C PRO A 72 15.01 -19.16 -14.00
N GLY A 73 14.20 -18.42 -14.77
CA GLY A 73 13.96 -18.65 -16.20
C GLY A 73 14.98 -18.00 -17.14
N LEU A 74 15.85 -17.09 -16.66
CA LEU A 74 16.85 -16.40 -17.47
C LEU A 74 18.27 -16.95 -17.30
N ALA A 75 18.46 -17.93 -16.41
CA ALA A 75 19.75 -18.60 -16.17
C ALA A 75 19.97 -19.83 -17.06
N LYS A 76 19.24 -19.94 -18.17
CA LYS A 76 19.40 -20.98 -19.20
C LYS A 76 19.64 -20.33 -20.55
#